data_AF-A0A2H9TC55-F1
#
_entry.id   AF-A0A2H9TC55-F1
#
_cell.length_a   1.000
_cell.length_b   1.000
_cell.length_c   1.000
_cell.angle_alpha   90.00
_cell.angle_beta   90.00
_cell.angle_gamma   90.00
#
_symmetry.space_group_name_H-M   'P 1'
#
loop_
_entity.id
_entity.type
_entity.pdbx_description
1 polymer ?
#
loop_
_entity_poly.entity_id
_entity_poly.type
_entity_poly.pdbx_seq_one_letter_code
_entity_poly.pdbx_strand_id
1 'polypeptide(L)'
;MAIKQWVSSLILTGLTASVCAYFPADKQGKVYKGLQHLSAFQEIVKEQGINPDDKQPVWQVGEQNLTEWLLAPWEEQTVNEAIAVFNKDYGSLKATAIKVASVAKELFDASGHQLTEDEFNERQDAINQAVFIEKYQPDARAIITEDADAFFFPTNVFCTKNLAEAANTASDQKNSSTLIPWGSPVYVLGQLAAPAGLDPENDAWSIIWRPECGLKFIKSGCLAWTDDQIINEFTRIRQPTDTHFRMSGTTQIRLNRRSQKLAQGTPVLWKYDNYLLPQRTADESVKSIPNKSITLYCAELSKTELKIDKQSDWEDHLFFVPIEASYKNYLTQLHNTLKHFPPYVPLSDNENHYFAWGEGLVGPDYRGRDVSTFILKLVQPFGLWLPRCSGDQIKKGCNIRKIADMPADSVDDHFEFVVKHCQLGNFMTAGSGSNAACLGCVSMATLATLDSEAADDAKAIGGLTDNDKVPLLAFSPVGLRTIEKNEESKEDKSVWYITGKTAIYPVFKTGYLNSFVMKDRNLTFFSYFQPLQEQAAAN
;
A
#
# COMPACT_ATOMS: atom_id res chain seq x y z
N MET A 1 24.91 37.69 48.86
CA MET A 1 25.11 36.42 48.13
C MET A 1 23.85 36.20 47.31
N ALA A 2 23.93 36.51 46.01
CA ALA A 2 22.78 36.88 45.19
C ALA A 2 22.23 35.70 44.40
N ILE A 3 20.90 35.68 44.39
CA ILE A 3 19.95 34.85 43.65
C ILE A 3 20.15 35.08 42.15
N LYS A 4 20.34 34.01 41.37
CA LYS A 4 20.32 34.03 39.90
C LYS A 4 18.89 33.78 39.40
N GLN A 5 18.22 34.85 38.99
CA GLN A 5 17.07 34.86 38.08
C GLN A 5 17.62 34.89 36.63
N TRP A 6 17.30 33.89 35.80
CA TRP A 6 16.16 33.85 34.86
C TRP A 6 16.41 34.60 33.53
N VAL A 7 16.22 33.87 32.41
CA VAL A 7 15.75 34.35 31.08
C VAL A 7 16.78 35.18 30.30
N SER A 8 17.46 34.66 29.29
CA SER A 8 16.93 34.51 27.92
C SER A 8 17.98 33.82 27.06
N SER A 9 17.84 32.53 26.75
CA SER A 9 18.46 31.84 25.57
C SER A 9 17.95 30.40 25.48
N LEU A 10 16.66 30.23 25.78
CA LEU A 10 15.87 29.09 25.33
C LEU A 10 15.44 29.43 23.90
N ILE A 11 15.50 28.44 23.01
CA ILE A 11 14.92 28.44 21.65
C ILE A 11 15.76 29.18 20.59
N LEU A 12 16.89 28.62 20.14
CA LEU A 12 17.28 28.69 18.72
C LEU A 12 18.39 27.72 18.25
N THR A 13 18.92 26.84 19.11
CA THR A 13 19.97 25.87 18.70
C THR A 13 19.58 24.42 18.95
N GLY A 14 18.28 24.13 18.90
CA GLY A 14 17.72 22.77 18.93
C GLY A 14 17.23 22.28 17.56
N LEU A 15 17.87 22.70 16.46
CA LEU A 15 17.40 22.44 15.10
C LEU A 15 18.47 21.90 14.13
N THR A 16 19.62 21.46 14.60
CA THR A 16 20.69 20.98 13.71
C THR A 16 21.43 19.77 14.30
N ALA A 17 20.75 18.62 14.41
CA ALA A 17 21.41 17.33 14.57
C ALA A 17 20.45 16.14 14.33
N SER A 18 19.75 16.09 13.20
CA SER A 18 19.08 14.86 12.73
C SER A 18 18.94 14.82 11.21
N VAL A 19 19.96 15.29 10.49
CA VAL A 19 20.09 15.10 9.04
C VAL A 19 21.39 14.36 8.80
N CYS A 20 21.41 13.05 9.02
CA CYS A 20 22.48 12.15 8.57
C CYS A 20 21.95 10.71 8.48
N ALA A 21 20.91 10.49 7.69
CA ALA A 21 20.66 9.20 7.03
C ALA A 21 20.87 9.28 5.51
N TYR A 22 21.21 10.48 5.01
CA TYR A 22 21.64 10.72 3.63
C TYR A 22 23.10 11.15 3.69
N PHE A 23 23.98 10.43 3.00
CA PHE A 23 25.17 11.12 2.49
C PHE A 23 24.64 12.22 1.55
N PRO A 24 25.04 13.49 1.68
CA PRO A 24 24.63 14.55 0.75
C PRO A 24 24.98 14.25 -0.71
N ALA A 25 25.91 13.31 -0.93
CA ALA A 25 26.29 12.78 -2.24
C ALA A 25 25.37 11.64 -2.76
N ASP A 26 24.53 11.04 -1.91
CA ASP A 26 23.59 9.98 -2.26
C ASP A 26 22.26 10.62 -2.71
N LYS A 27 22.20 11.10 -3.96
CA LYS A 27 20.95 11.59 -4.60
C LYS A 27 19.95 10.42 -4.92
N GLN A 28 20.09 9.25 -4.28
CA GLN A 28 19.22 8.07 -4.43
C GLN A 28 17.79 8.45 -4.02
N GLY A 29 16.90 8.61 -5.01
CA GLY A 29 15.53 9.08 -4.78
C GLY A 29 15.22 10.48 -5.30
N LYS A 30 16.12 11.09 -6.09
CA LYS A 30 15.78 12.30 -6.84
C LYS A 30 14.56 12.04 -7.74
N VAL A 31 13.52 12.84 -7.50
CA VAL A 31 12.30 12.83 -8.32
C VAL A 31 12.47 13.86 -9.43
N TYR A 32 12.70 13.37 -10.65
CA TYR A 32 12.80 14.21 -11.86
C TYR A 32 11.41 14.68 -12.26
N LYS A 33 11.13 15.97 -12.07
CA LYS A 33 9.77 16.54 -12.19
C LYS A 33 9.17 16.28 -13.57
N GLY A 34 9.96 16.42 -14.63
CA GLY A 34 9.52 16.25 -16.00
C GLY A 34 9.03 14.84 -16.32
N LEU A 35 9.49 13.83 -15.57
CA LEU A 35 9.08 12.44 -15.73
C LEU A 35 7.79 12.06 -14.99
N GLN A 36 7.21 12.94 -14.17
CA GLN A 36 6.11 12.57 -13.25
C GLN A 36 4.71 12.89 -13.79
N HIS A 37 4.60 13.25 -15.07
CA HIS A 37 3.37 13.76 -15.67
C HIS A 37 2.75 12.75 -16.62
N LEU A 38 1.41 12.68 -16.67
CA LEU A 38 0.71 11.78 -17.57
C LEU A 38 1.17 11.96 -19.03
N SER A 39 1.36 13.19 -19.48
CA SER A 39 1.89 13.50 -20.83
C SER A 39 3.29 12.93 -21.07
N ALA A 40 4.15 12.91 -20.05
CA ALA A 40 5.45 12.26 -20.13
C ALA A 40 5.28 10.73 -20.28
N PHE A 41 4.34 10.13 -19.54
CA PHE A 41 4.08 8.69 -19.63
C PHE A 41 3.61 8.31 -21.04
N GLN A 42 2.71 9.13 -21.59
CA GLN A 42 2.22 8.99 -22.96
C GLN A 42 3.37 9.07 -23.97
N GLU A 43 4.31 9.99 -23.80
CA GLU A 43 5.47 10.12 -24.68
C GLU A 43 6.43 8.92 -24.57
N ILE A 44 6.67 8.44 -23.34
CA ILE A 44 7.50 7.26 -23.08
C ILE A 44 6.94 6.01 -23.76
N VAL A 45 5.62 5.84 -23.79
CA VAL A 45 5.02 4.68 -24.46
C VAL A 45 4.95 4.81 -25.97
N LYS A 46 4.86 6.03 -26.52
CA LYS A 46 4.96 6.25 -27.97
C LYS A 46 6.30 5.82 -28.53
N GLU A 47 7.40 5.96 -27.78
CA GLU A 47 8.71 5.45 -28.19
C GLU A 47 8.74 3.91 -28.33
N GLN A 48 7.81 3.22 -27.68
CA GLN A 48 7.62 1.77 -27.82
C GLN A 48 6.66 1.41 -28.98
N GLY A 49 6.22 2.40 -29.77
CA GLY A 49 5.24 2.21 -30.84
C GLY A 49 3.80 2.06 -30.34
N ILE A 50 3.52 2.40 -29.08
CA ILE A 50 2.20 2.27 -28.46
C ILE A 50 1.39 3.56 -28.67
N ASN A 51 0.11 3.44 -29.03
CA ASN A 51 -0.84 4.55 -28.98
C ASN A 51 -1.39 4.70 -27.55
N PRO A 52 -1.01 5.76 -26.80
CA PRO A 52 -1.43 5.92 -25.40
C PRO A 52 -2.92 6.22 -25.22
N ASP A 53 -3.60 6.68 -26.27
CA ASP A 53 -5.02 6.99 -26.24
C ASP A 53 -5.89 5.79 -26.64
N ASP A 54 -5.28 4.64 -26.93
CA ASP A 54 -5.99 3.42 -27.28
C ASP A 54 -6.82 2.94 -26.09
N LYS A 55 -8.13 2.85 -26.35
CA LYS A 55 -9.14 2.37 -25.41
C LYS A 55 -9.44 0.89 -25.60
N GLN A 56 -8.98 0.28 -26.69
CA GLN A 56 -9.22 -1.14 -26.91
C GLN A 56 -8.52 -1.95 -25.82
N PRO A 57 -9.17 -3.00 -25.30
CA PRO A 57 -8.50 -3.96 -24.44
C PRO A 57 -7.28 -4.54 -25.16
N VAL A 58 -6.12 -4.50 -24.51
CA VAL A 58 -4.87 -5.10 -25.02
C VAL A 58 -4.41 -6.26 -24.14
N TRP A 59 -4.85 -6.25 -22.88
CA TRP A 59 -4.62 -7.33 -21.95
C TRP A 59 -5.93 -7.89 -21.37
N GLN A 60 -5.84 -9.11 -20.88
CA GLN A 60 -6.71 -9.63 -19.84
C GLN A 60 -5.92 -9.70 -18.52
N VAL A 61 -6.58 -9.46 -17.39
CA VAL A 61 -5.96 -9.72 -16.10
C VAL A 61 -5.87 -11.23 -15.89
N GLY A 62 -4.73 -11.75 -15.43
CA GLY A 62 -4.48 -13.19 -15.41
C GLY A 62 -5.35 -13.98 -14.42
N GLU A 63 -5.95 -13.30 -13.45
CA GLU A 63 -6.91 -13.87 -12.49
C GLU A 63 -7.86 -12.75 -12.05
N GLN A 64 -9.17 -13.00 -12.07
CA GLN A 64 -10.16 -12.08 -11.50
C GLN A 64 -10.66 -12.63 -10.17
N ASN A 65 -10.17 -12.05 -9.08
CA ASN A 65 -10.48 -12.51 -7.73
C ASN A 65 -10.93 -11.39 -6.78
N LEU A 66 -11.08 -10.16 -7.27
CA LEU A 66 -11.39 -8.98 -6.46
C LEU A 66 -12.61 -9.19 -5.54
N THR A 67 -13.72 -9.62 -6.13
CA THR A 67 -14.99 -9.84 -5.42
C THR A 67 -14.90 -10.98 -4.43
N GLU A 68 -14.26 -12.08 -4.80
CA GLU A 68 -14.04 -13.24 -3.93
C GLU A 68 -13.20 -12.83 -2.71
N TRP A 69 -12.08 -12.15 -2.94
CA TRP A 69 -11.18 -11.65 -1.89
C TRP A 69 -11.86 -10.64 -0.96
N LEU A 70 -12.63 -9.71 -1.53
CA LEU A 70 -13.31 -8.69 -0.75
C LEU A 70 -14.36 -9.31 0.19
N LEU A 71 -15.08 -10.34 -0.27
CA LEU A 71 -16.14 -11.01 0.50
C LEU A 71 -15.65 -12.21 1.32
N ALA A 72 -14.43 -12.71 1.11
CA ALA A 72 -13.84 -13.85 1.81
C ALA A 72 -14.01 -13.82 3.35
N PRO A 73 -13.93 -12.65 4.04
CA PRO A 73 -14.17 -12.60 5.49
C PRO A 73 -15.60 -12.98 5.92
N TRP A 74 -16.56 -13.04 5.00
CA TRP A 74 -17.93 -13.45 5.29
C TRP A 74 -18.26 -14.87 4.82
N GLU A 75 -17.29 -15.58 4.26
CA GLU A 75 -17.46 -16.95 3.75
C GLU A 75 -16.99 -17.97 4.79
N GLU A 76 -17.86 -18.91 5.16
CA GLU A 76 -17.57 -19.92 6.17
C GLU A 76 -16.32 -20.73 5.85
N GLN A 77 -16.22 -21.20 4.59
CA GLN A 77 -15.11 -22.05 4.16
C GLN A 77 -13.78 -21.32 4.30
N THR A 78 -13.67 -20.10 3.76
CA THR A 78 -12.40 -19.36 3.74
C THR A 78 -11.94 -18.98 5.14
N VAL A 79 -12.87 -18.58 6.03
CA VAL A 79 -12.53 -18.29 7.43
C VAL A 79 -12.07 -19.54 8.17
N ASN A 80 -12.76 -20.68 8.00
CA ASN A 80 -12.36 -21.93 8.64
C ASN A 80 -10.99 -22.42 8.13
N GLU A 81 -10.71 -22.27 6.84
CA GLU A 81 -9.40 -22.57 6.25
C GLU A 81 -8.30 -21.69 6.86
N ALA A 82 -8.55 -20.38 6.99
CA ALA A 82 -7.61 -19.46 7.63
C ALA A 82 -7.33 -19.84 9.10
N ILE A 83 -8.38 -20.13 9.89
CA ILE A 83 -8.23 -20.59 11.27
C ILE A 83 -7.44 -21.90 11.34
N ALA A 84 -7.70 -22.86 10.42
CA ALA A 84 -6.98 -24.12 10.36
C ALA A 84 -5.48 -23.91 10.06
N VAL A 85 -5.14 -22.98 9.16
CA VAL A 85 -3.75 -22.60 8.87
C VAL A 85 -3.08 -21.99 10.11
N PHE A 86 -3.73 -21.06 10.81
CA PHE A 86 -3.17 -20.48 12.04
C PHE A 86 -2.95 -21.52 13.14
N ASN A 87 -3.90 -22.45 13.31
CA ASN A 87 -3.77 -23.53 14.28
C ASN A 87 -2.67 -24.52 13.92
N LYS A 88 -2.46 -24.77 12.62
CA LYS A 88 -1.36 -25.62 12.15
C LYS A 88 0.01 -24.96 12.34
N ASP A 89 0.14 -23.70 11.96
CA ASP A 89 1.42 -23.00 11.89
C ASP A 89 1.88 -22.45 13.26
N TYR A 90 0.93 -22.09 14.12
CA TYR A 90 1.20 -21.45 15.42
C TYR A 90 0.53 -22.15 16.61
N GLY A 91 -0.25 -23.21 16.40
CA GLY A 91 -0.91 -23.99 17.45
C GLY A 91 -2.28 -23.46 17.89
N SER A 92 -2.52 -22.15 17.82
CA SER A 92 -3.84 -21.54 18.10
C SER A 92 -3.95 -20.12 17.54
N LEU A 93 -5.18 -19.58 17.45
CA LEU A 93 -5.41 -18.15 17.17
C LEU A 93 -4.75 -17.24 18.21
N LYS A 94 -4.81 -17.62 19.49
CA LYS A 94 -4.15 -16.89 20.58
C LYS A 94 -2.64 -16.81 20.40
N ALA A 95 -1.99 -17.96 20.14
CA ALA A 95 -0.55 -18.00 19.90
C ALA A 95 -0.15 -17.20 18.64
N THR A 96 -1.00 -17.22 17.61
CA THR A 96 -0.83 -16.39 16.41
C THR A 96 -0.88 -14.90 16.77
N ALA A 97 -1.89 -14.47 17.53
CA ALA A 97 -2.02 -13.07 17.96
C ALA A 97 -0.82 -12.59 18.80
N ILE A 98 -0.32 -13.42 19.71
CA ILE A 98 0.90 -13.13 20.50
C ILE A 98 2.12 -13.01 19.58
N LYS A 99 2.27 -13.91 18.60
CA LYS A 99 3.38 -13.87 17.64
C LYS A 99 3.34 -12.62 16.75
N VAL A 100 2.14 -12.19 16.34
CA VAL A 100 1.95 -10.95 15.58
C VAL A 100 2.30 -9.73 16.45
N ALA A 101 1.83 -9.72 17.71
CA ALA A 101 2.12 -8.67 18.69
C ALA A 101 3.61 -8.58 19.09
N SER A 102 4.38 -9.67 18.96
CA SER A 102 5.78 -9.69 19.38
C SER A 102 6.70 -8.74 18.62
N VAL A 103 6.25 -8.23 17.46
CA VAL A 103 6.97 -7.23 16.67
C VAL A 103 7.24 -5.95 17.48
N ALA A 104 6.42 -5.63 18.48
CA ALA A 104 6.54 -4.40 19.26
C ALA A 104 7.69 -4.35 20.27
N LYS A 105 8.30 -5.50 20.63
CA LYS A 105 9.29 -5.59 21.73
C LYS A 105 10.52 -4.69 21.54
N GLU A 106 10.89 -4.44 20.28
CA GLU A 106 12.08 -3.66 19.91
C GLU A 106 11.71 -2.28 19.34
N LEU A 107 10.45 -1.86 19.46
CA LEU A 107 9.97 -0.60 18.90
C LEU A 107 9.94 0.52 19.94
N PHE A 108 10.11 1.72 19.42
CA PHE A 108 10.06 3.00 20.09
C PHE A 108 8.80 3.71 19.64
N ASP A 109 8.07 4.32 20.56
CA ASP A 109 6.93 5.15 20.21
C ASP A 109 7.37 6.48 19.57
N ALA A 110 6.40 7.27 19.12
CA ALA A 110 6.67 8.57 18.48
C ALA A 110 7.39 9.60 19.40
N SER A 111 7.41 9.39 20.72
CA SER A 111 8.15 10.22 21.68
C SER A 111 9.60 9.75 21.87
N GLY A 112 9.96 8.59 21.33
CA GLY A 112 11.26 7.94 21.54
C GLY A 112 11.28 7.06 22.80
N HIS A 113 10.14 6.77 23.41
CA HIS A 113 10.03 5.83 24.52
C HIS A 113 10.00 4.40 23.98
N GLN A 114 10.94 3.56 24.43
CA GLN A 114 10.89 2.13 24.15
C GLN A 114 9.88 1.48 25.09
N LEU A 115 8.99 0.65 24.55
CA LEU A 115 8.08 -0.16 25.35
C LEU A 115 8.88 -0.95 26.39
N THR A 116 8.53 -0.76 27.67
CA THR A 116 9.09 -1.53 28.77
C THR A 116 8.58 -2.98 28.71
N GLU A 117 9.30 -3.88 29.37
CA GLU A 117 8.88 -5.29 29.47
C GLU A 117 7.51 -5.43 30.14
N ASP A 118 7.21 -4.60 31.15
CA ASP A 118 5.93 -4.59 31.85
C ASP A 118 4.78 -4.12 30.95
N GLU A 119 4.96 -3.02 30.19
CA GLU A 119 3.95 -2.52 29.24
C GLU A 119 3.68 -3.53 28.13
N PHE A 120 4.73 -4.20 27.65
CA PHE A 120 4.60 -5.25 26.67
C PHE A 120 3.88 -6.48 27.22
N ASN A 121 4.22 -6.92 28.43
CA ASN A 121 3.59 -8.06 29.10
C ASN A 121 2.12 -7.79 29.44
N GLU A 122 1.76 -6.59 29.89
CA GLU A 122 0.37 -6.19 30.12
C GLU A 122 -0.49 -6.37 28.86
N ARG A 123 0.05 -5.99 27.70
CA ARG A 123 -0.64 -6.14 26.42
C ARG A 123 -0.70 -7.60 25.96
N GLN A 124 0.35 -8.39 26.21
CA GLN A 124 0.28 -9.84 25.97
C GLN A 124 -0.76 -10.51 26.87
N ASP A 125 -0.87 -10.09 28.13
CA ASP A 125 -1.84 -10.61 29.07
C ASP A 125 -3.27 -10.29 28.63
N ALA A 126 -3.51 -9.09 28.10
CA ALA A 126 -4.79 -8.75 27.48
C ALA A 126 -5.14 -9.69 26.30
N ILE A 127 -4.16 -10.02 25.45
CA ILE A 127 -4.34 -11.00 24.36
C ILE A 127 -4.59 -12.41 24.93
N ASN A 128 -3.90 -12.78 26.00
CA ASN A 128 -4.06 -14.08 26.66
C ASN A 128 -5.45 -14.26 27.27
N GLN A 129 -6.03 -13.18 27.78
CA GLN A 129 -7.37 -13.17 28.39
C GLN A 129 -8.49 -13.06 27.36
N ALA A 130 -8.18 -12.64 26.13
CA ALA A 130 -9.17 -12.53 25.07
C ALA A 130 -9.79 -13.89 24.71
N VAL A 131 -11.09 -13.85 24.41
CA VAL A 131 -11.84 -15.01 23.95
C VAL A 131 -11.81 -15.03 22.42
N PHE A 132 -11.37 -16.15 21.86
CA PHE A 132 -11.27 -16.33 20.41
C PHE A 132 -12.44 -17.14 19.84
N ILE A 133 -12.76 -16.86 18.60
CA ILE A 133 -13.70 -17.61 17.76
C ILE A 133 -12.90 -18.65 16.97
N GLU A 134 -12.86 -19.88 17.50
CA GLU A 134 -12.07 -21.00 16.96
C GLU A 134 -12.73 -21.72 15.78
N LYS A 135 -13.97 -21.35 15.43
CA LYS A 135 -14.72 -21.85 14.27
C LYS A 135 -15.63 -20.75 13.77
N TYR A 136 -15.88 -20.70 12.47
CA TYR A 136 -16.81 -19.74 11.86
C TYR A 136 -18.14 -19.62 12.60
N GLN A 137 -18.56 -18.38 12.84
CA GLN A 137 -19.82 -17.95 13.43
C GLN A 137 -20.37 -16.80 12.58
N PRO A 138 -21.59 -16.92 12.03
CA PRO A 138 -22.18 -15.87 11.18
C PRO A 138 -22.27 -14.50 11.88
N ASP A 139 -22.46 -14.47 13.19
CA ASP A 139 -22.58 -13.22 13.96
C ASP A 139 -21.25 -12.46 14.12
N ALA A 140 -20.11 -13.05 13.74
CA ALA A 140 -18.80 -12.41 13.79
C ALA A 140 -18.40 -11.69 12.50
N ARG A 141 -19.29 -11.70 11.50
CA ARG A 141 -19.17 -10.89 10.30
C ARG A 141 -19.33 -9.41 10.66
N ALA A 142 -18.39 -8.59 10.20
CA ALA A 142 -18.42 -7.16 10.42
C ALA A 142 -17.94 -6.41 9.18
N ILE A 143 -18.09 -5.09 9.19
CA ILE A 143 -17.64 -4.19 8.13
C ILE A 143 -16.92 -2.99 8.73
N ILE A 144 -15.92 -2.49 8.00
CA ILE A 144 -15.27 -1.23 8.32
C ILE A 144 -16.23 -0.07 8.03
N THR A 145 -16.42 0.85 8.98
CA THR A 145 -17.31 2.03 8.86
C THR A 145 -16.56 3.35 8.66
N GLU A 146 -15.24 3.34 8.73
CA GLU A 146 -14.33 4.44 8.39
C GLU A 146 -12.93 3.86 8.14
N ASP A 147 -12.10 4.53 7.33
CA ASP A 147 -10.72 4.07 7.04
C ASP A 147 -9.96 3.72 8.32
N ALA A 148 -9.45 2.49 8.39
CA ALA A 148 -8.88 1.95 9.62
C ALA A 148 -7.50 1.34 9.41
N ASP A 149 -6.57 1.64 10.30
CA ASP A 149 -5.25 1.04 10.29
C ASP A 149 -5.28 -0.34 10.95
N ALA A 150 -4.78 -1.36 10.25
CA ALA A 150 -4.56 -2.68 10.79
C ALA A 150 -3.17 -2.76 11.42
N PHE A 151 -3.11 -3.04 12.71
CA PHE A 151 -1.87 -3.02 13.49
C PHE A 151 -1.34 -4.43 13.76
N PHE A 152 -0.03 -4.54 13.88
CA PHE A 152 0.63 -5.73 14.44
C PHE A 152 0.48 -5.80 15.97
N PHE A 153 0.28 -4.65 16.64
CA PHE A 153 0.20 -4.55 18.09
C PHE A 153 -0.90 -3.56 18.50
N PRO A 154 -1.73 -3.88 19.51
CA PRO A 154 -2.84 -3.02 19.93
C PRO A 154 -2.34 -1.78 20.68
N THR A 155 -1.94 -0.74 19.94
CA THR A 155 -1.42 0.53 20.49
C THR A 155 -2.06 1.74 19.81
N ASN A 156 -2.33 2.79 20.59
CA ASN A 156 -2.82 4.07 20.09
C ASN A 156 -1.69 4.96 19.54
N VAL A 157 -0.43 4.54 19.72
CA VAL A 157 0.75 5.34 19.36
C VAL A 157 1.48 4.67 18.21
N PHE A 158 1.93 5.45 17.24
CA PHE A 158 2.83 4.96 16.19
C PHE A 158 4.15 4.50 16.80
N CYS A 159 4.63 3.34 16.35
CA CYS A 159 5.90 2.80 16.79
C CYS A 159 6.83 2.61 15.59
N THR A 160 8.09 2.96 15.79
CA THR A 160 9.19 2.88 14.83
C THR A 160 10.33 2.08 15.45
N LYS A 161 11.31 1.67 14.66
CA LYS A 161 12.62 1.30 15.19
C LYS A 161 13.34 2.53 15.73
N ASN A 162 14.41 2.30 16.49
CA ASN A 162 15.25 3.36 17.04
C ASN A 162 15.68 4.35 15.94
N LEU A 163 15.18 5.59 15.98
CA LEU A 163 15.49 6.61 14.99
C LEU A 163 16.97 7.05 15.02
N ALA A 164 17.70 6.74 16.11
CA ALA A 164 19.14 7.00 16.20
C ALA A 164 19.98 5.99 15.39
N GLU A 165 19.39 4.87 14.97
CA GLU A 165 20.06 3.90 14.10
C GLU A 165 19.94 4.28 12.62
N ALA A 166 20.96 3.95 11.85
CA ALA A 166 20.98 4.23 10.42
C ALA A 166 19.76 3.59 9.71
N ALA A 167 19.18 4.33 8.76
CA ALA A 167 18.04 3.95 7.91
C ALA A 167 16.62 3.93 8.51
N ASN A 168 16.44 4.30 9.78
CA ASN A 168 15.10 4.45 10.35
C ASN A 168 14.55 5.86 10.12
N THR A 169 13.27 5.97 9.75
CA THR A 169 12.58 7.25 9.51
C THR A 169 11.24 7.24 10.24
N ALA A 170 10.66 8.40 10.55
CA ALA A 170 9.31 8.46 11.14
C ALA A 170 8.21 7.84 10.25
N SER A 171 8.47 7.72 8.94
CA SER A 171 7.63 6.99 7.98
C SER A 171 7.75 5.45 8.09
N ASP A 172 8.67 4.94 8.91
CA ASP A 172 8.87 3.52 9.19
C ASP A 172 7.99 3.05 10.38
N GLN A 173 6.67 3.26 10.25
CA GLN A 173 5.67 2.88 11.23
C GLN A 173 5.52 1.35 11.28
N LYS A 174 6.43 0.68 12.00
CA LYS A 174 6.50 -0.78 12.11
C LYS A 174 5.33 -1.42 12.84
N ASN A 175 4.53 -0.64 13.56
CA ASN A 175 3.30 -1.14 14.17
C ASN A 175 2.10 -1.19 13.21
N SER A 176 2.10 -0.40 12.12
CA SER A 176 1.04 -0.44 11.10
C SER A 176 1.37 -1.48 10.02
N SER A 177 0.40 -2.35 9.72
CA SER A 177 0.50 -3.36 8.67
C SER A 177 -0.05 -2.89 7.35
N THR A 178 -1.26 -2.31 7.35
CA THR A 178 -1.95 -1.82 6.15
C THR A 178 -3.14 -0.97 6.56
N LEU A 179 -3.55 -0.03 5.71
CA LEU A 179 -4.90 0.51 5.72
C LEU A 179 -5.90 -0.60 5.31
N ILE A 180 -7.00 -0.72 6.05
CA ILE A 180 -8.23 -1.38 5.62
C ILE A 180 -9.23 -0.27 5.26
N PRO A 181 -9.55 -0.10 3.96
CA PRO A 181 -10.43 0.97 3.53
C PRO A 181 -11.85 0.80 4.09
N TRP A 182 -12.56 1.91 4.26
CA TRP A 182 -13.98 1.92 4.52
C TRP A 182 -14.77 1.01 3.56
N GLY A 183 -15.80 0.32 4.04
CA GLY A 183 -16.62 -0.54 3.19
C GLY A 183 -16.06 -1.95 3.05
N SER A 184 -14.87 -2.21 3.58
CA SER A 184 -14.25 -3.52 3.56
C SER A 184 -14.93 -4.48 4.56
N PRO A 185 -15.45 -5.63 4.09
CA PRO A 185 -15.81 -6.74 4.96
C PRO A 185 -14.62 -7.23 5.77
N VAL A 186 -14.86 -7.62 7.02
CA VAL A 186 -13.88 -8.25 7.92
C VAL A 186 -14.54 -9.38 8.71
N TYR A 187 -13.72 -10.27 9.27
CA TYR A 187 -14.16 -11.28 10.21
C TYR A 187 -13.54 -11.02 11.57
N VAL A 188 -14.34 -10.91 12.62
CA VAL A 188 -13.84 -10.67 13.99
C VAL A 188 -13.50 -12.01 14.64
N LEU A 189 -12.23 -12.20 14.96
CA LEU A 189 -11.72 -13.40 15.63
C LEU A 189 -11.80 -13.30 17.15
N GLY A 190 -11.82 -12.09 17.72
CA GLY A 190 -11.87 -11.84 19.15
C GLY A 190 -11.85 -10.34 19.47
N GLN A 191 -12.04 -9.99 20.74
CA GLN A 191 -11.95 -8.62 21.24
C GLN A 191 -11.20 -8.62 22.58
N LEU A 192 -10.27 -7.68 22.74
CA LEU A 192 -9.58 -7.45 24.02
C LEU A 192 -10.54 -6.74 24.98
N ALA A 193 -10.34 -6.91 26.29
CA ALA A 193 -11.10 -6.14 27.26
C ALA A 193 -10.86 -4.63 27.05
N ALA A 194 -11.93 -3.84 27.11
CA ALA A 194 -11.82 -2.40 27.16
C ALA A 194 -11.11 -1.97 28.46
N PRO A 195 -10.38 -0.84 28.45
CA PRO A 195 -9.94 -0.22 29.69
C PRO A 195 -11.13 0.01 30.63
N ALA A 196 -10.90 -0.08 31.94
CA ALA A 196 -11.97 0.06 32.92
C ALA A 196 -12.71 1.40 32.77
N GLY A 197 -14.03 1.34 32.67
CA GLY A 197 -14.89 2.51 32.51
C GLY A 197 -15.01 3.06 31.08
N LEU A 198 -14.46 2.36 30.08
CA LEU A 198 -14.65 2.66 28.66
C LEU A 198 -15.51 1.59 27.96
N ASP A 199 -16.15 1.99 26.88
CA ASP A 199 -17.10 1.15 26.15
C ASP A 199 -16.37 0.21 25.16
N PRO A 200 -16.60 -1.11 25.21
CA PRO A 200 -15.89 -2.07 24.36
C PRO A 200 -16.06 -1.83 22.86
N GLU A 201 -17.27 -1.49 22.41
CA GLU A 201 -17.61 -1.21 21.03
C GLU A 201 -16.88 0.01 20.45
N ASN A 202 -16.35 0.90 21.29
CA ASN A 202 -15.62 2.08 20.85
C ASN A 202 -14.12 1.98 21.13
N ASP A 203 -13.74 1.62 22.35
CA ASP A 203 -12.39 1.81 22.87
C ASP A 203 -11.52 0.55 22.85
N ALA A 204 -12.15 -0.63 22.82
CA ALA A 204 -11.44 -1.89 22.81
C ALA A 204 -10.73 -2.14 21.48
N TRP A 205 -9.76 -3.05 21.51
CA TRP A 205 -9.11 -3.57 20.32
C TRP A 205 -9.79 -4.87 19.88
N SER A 206 -10.20 -4.93 18.62
CA SER A 206 -10.65 -6.16 18.00
C SER A 206 -9.50 -6.85 17.26
N ILE A 207 -9.55 -8.17 17.26
CA ILE A 207 -8.66 -9.03 16.50
C ILE A 207 -9.46 -9.45 15.27
N ILE A 208 -9.00 -9.07 14.09
CA ILE A 208 -9.70 -9.34 12.84
C ILE A 208 -8.87 -10.22 11.92
N TRP A 209 -9.55 -10.85 10.97
CA TRP A 209 -8.93 -11.52 9.84
C TRP A 209 -9.43 -10.94 8.52
N ARG A 210 -8.48 -10.81 7.59
CA ARG A 210 -8.64 -10.44 6.19
C ARG A 210 -7.61 -11.23 5.37
N PRO A 211 -7.93 -11.65 4.13
CA PRO A 211 -7.01 -12.46 3.33
C PRO A 211 -5.70 -11.73 2.99
N GLU A 212 -5.72 -10.40 2.81
CA GLU A 212 -4.52 -9.67 2.41
C GLU A 212 -3.53 -9.42 3.55
N CYS A 213 -3.99 -9.26 4.80
CA CYS A 213 -3.12 -8.94 5.93
C CYS A 213 -3.10 -10.01 7.04
N GLY A 214 -3.89 -11.08 6.91
CA GLY A 214 -4.04 -12.11 7.92
C GLY A 214 -4.63 -11.56 9.23
N LEU A 215 -4.23 -12.15 10.36
CA LEU A 215 -4.66 -11.71 11.69
C LEU A 215 -4.00 -10.38 12.07
N LYS A 216 -4.82 -9.38 12.41
CA LYS A 216 -4.37 -8.04 12.83
C LYS A 216 -5.26 -7.45 13.93
N PHE A 217 -4.77 -6.38 14.57
CA PHE A 217 -5.49 -5.62 15.58
C PHE A 217 -6.04 -4.33 14.98
N ILE A 218 -7.27 -3.98 15.35
CA ILE A 218 -7.95 -2.77 14.89
C ILE A 218 -8.80 -2.21 16.03
N LYS A 219 -9.09 -0.91 16.01
CA LYS A 219 -10.01 -0.31 16.99
C LYS A 219 -11.44 -0.80 16.74
N SER A 220 -12.15 -1.14 17.80
CA SER A 220 -13.54 -1.62 17.68
C SER A 220 -14.45 -0.51 17.15
N GLY A 221 -14.16 0.76 17.44
CA GLY A 221 -14.94 1.88 16.92
C GLY A 221 -15.05 1.92 15.39
N CYS A 222 -14.01 1.57 14.63
CA CYS A 222 -14.15 1.59 13.16
C CYS A 222 -14.87 0.34 12.60
N LEU A 223 -15.31 -0.58 13.46
CA LEU A 223 -16.05 -1.79 13.09
C LEU A 223 -17.54 -1.65 13.40
N ALA A 224 -18.36 -2.25 12.55
CA ALA A 224 -19.77 -2.47 12.84
C ALA A 224 -20.20 -3.88 12.43
N TRP A 225 -21.09 -4.46 13.23
CA TRP A 225 -21.75 -5.72 12.97
C TRP A 225 -22.67 -5.60 11.76
N THR A 226 -22.65 -6.61 10.88
CA THR A 226 -23.49 -6.66 9.70
C THR A 226 -24.63 -7.67 9.85
N ASP A 227 -25.84 -7.23 9.53
CA ASP A 227 -26.99 -8.12 9.44
C ASP A 227 -27.05 -8.83 8.08
N ASP A 228 -27.98 -9.79 7.95
CA ASP A 228 -28.17 -10.51 6.70
C ASP A 228 -28.63 -9.59 5.55
N GLN A 229 -29.25 -8.44 5.84
CA GLN A 229 -29.66 -7.48 4.80
C GLN A 229 -28.43 -6.88 4.11
N ILE A 230 -27.47 -6.35 4.87
CA ILE A 230 -26.24 -5.77 4.33
C ILE A 230 -25.44 -6.83 3.57
N ILE A 231 -25.34 -8.02 4.15
CA ILE A 231 -24.60 -9.14 3.54
C ILE A 231 -25.25 -9.57 2.22
N ASN A 232 -26.58 -9.62 2.16
CA ASN A 232 -27.31 -9.92 0.94
C ASN A 232 -27.11 -8.85 -0.14
N GLU A 233 -27.03 -7.56 0.21
CA GLU A 233 -26.74 -6.50 -0.78
C GLU A 233 -25.32 -6.63 -1.34
N PHE A 234 -24.33 -6.92 -0.50
CA PHE A 234 -22.95 -7.13 -0.93
C PHE A 234 -22.77 -8.40 -1.76
N THR A 235 -23.49 -9.48 -1.46
CA THR A 235 -23.36 -10.75 -2.21
C THR A 235 -24.06 -10.70 -3.58
N ARG A 236 -25.06 -9.82 -3.77
CA ARG A 236 -25.74 -9.62 -5.07
C ARG A 236 -24.83 -9.16 -6.20
N ILE A 237 -23.69 -8.54 -5.90
CA ILE A 237 -22.69 -8.15 -6.91
C ILE A 237 -22.16 -9.33 -7.74
N ARG A 238 -22.27 -10.56 -7.22
CA ARG A 238 -21.85 -11.79 -7.92
C ARG A 238 -22.84 -12.19 -9.01
N GLN A 239 -24.00 -11.54 -9.05
CA GLN A 239 -25.09 -11.80 -9.97
C GLN A 239 -25.27 -10.60 -10.91
N PRO A 240 -25.78 -10.82 -12.14
CA PRO A 240 -26.12 -9.73 -13.05
C PRO A 240 -27.36 -9.00 -12.52
N THR A 241 -27.14 -8.05 -11.61
CA THR A 241 -28.15 -7.27 -10.90
C THR A 241 -27.82 -5.79 -11.00
N ASP A 242 -28.71 -4.91 -10.54
CA ASP A 242 -28.49 -3.46 -10.49
C ASP A 242 -27.53 -3.02 -9.37
N THR A 243 -26.78 -3.95 -8.77
CA THR A 243 -25.88 -3.72 -7.65
C THR A 243 -24.44 -4.05 -8.04
N HIS A 244 -23.55 -3.08 -7.92
CA HIS A 244 -22.16 -3.22 -8.32
C HIS A 244 -21.22 -2.61 -7.28
N PHE A 245 -19.96 -3.04 -7.30
CA PHE A 245 -18.91 -2.25 -6.68
C PHE A 245 -18.37 -1.22 -7.65
N ARG A 246 -18.23 0.00 -7.13
CA ARG A 246 -17.29 0.96 -7.66
C ARG A 246 -16.08 1.02 -6.75
N MET A 247 -14.95 1.38 -7.33
CA MET A 247 -13.74 1.61 -6.58
C MET A 247 -13.38 3.07 -6.69
N SER A 248 -12.95 3.62 -5.57
CA SER A 248 -12.55 5.02 -5.53
C SER A 248 -11.13 5.21 -6.04
N GLY A 249 -10.92 6.30 -6.77
CA GLY A 249 -9.65 7.02 -6.72
C GLY A 249 -9.52 7.75 -5.37
N THR A 250 -8.55 8.64 -5.23
CA THR A 250 -8.58 9.58 -4.10
C THR A 250 -9.67 10.62 -4.36
N THR A 251 -10.72 10.65 -3.53
CA THR A 251 -11.86 11.57 -3.75
C THR A 251 -12.47 12.08 -2.43
N GLN A 252 -13.14 13.23 -2.48
CA GLN A 252 -13.91 13.73 -1.35
C GLN A 252 -15.39 13.37 -1.50
N ILE A 253 -15.98 13.00 -0.37
CA ILE A 253 -17.39 12.70 -0.23
C ILE A 253 -18.00 13.57 0.87
N ARG A 254 -19.33 13.68 0.83
CA ARG A 254 -20.15 14.26 1.87
C ARG A 254 -21.08 13.19 2.43
N LEU A 255 -21.00 13.01 3.73
CA LEU A 255 -21.80 12.06 4.47
C LEU A 255 -22.32 12.72 5.75
N ASN A 256 -23.64 12.73 5.95
CA ASN A 256 -24.28 13.41 7.07
C ASN A 256 -23.78 14.86 7.27
N ARG A 257 -23.62 15.60 6.16
CA ARG A 257 -23.08 16.97 6.09
C ARG A 257 -21.60 17.12 6.46
N ARG A 258 -20.88 16.05 6.81
CA ARG A 258 -19.44 16.04 7.02
C ARG A 258 -18.70 15.72 5.73
N SER A 259 -17.61 16.41 5.49
CA SER A 259 -16.72 16.14 4.36
C SER A 259 -15.70 15.10 4.79
N GLN A 260 -15.52 14.04 4.00
CA GLN A 260 -14.54 13.00 4.26
C GLN A 260 -13.81 12.63 2.96
N LYS A 261 -12.59 12.13 3.08
CA LYS A 261 -11.78 11.70 1.94
C LYS A 261 -11.82 10.18 1.88
N LEU A 262 -12.14 9.63 0.72
CA LEU A 262 -11.97 8.21 0.44
C LEU A 262 -10.55 7.98 -0.08
N ALA A 263 -9.85 7.04 0.53
CA ALA A 263 -8.57 6.55 0.02
C ALA A 263 -8.76 5.86 -1.34
N GLN A 264 -7.76 5.92 -2.22
CA GLN A 264 -7.80 5.11 -3.44
C GLN A 264 -7.99 3.63 -3.10
N GLY A 265 -8.85 2.94 -3.82
CA GLY A 265 -9.11 1.52 -3.62
C GLY A 265 -10.24 1.22 -2.64
N THR A 266 -10.88 2.24 -2.05
CA THR A 266 -12.07 2.04 -1.19
C THR A 266 -13.22 1.48 -2.03
N PRO A 267 -13.79 0.31 -1.67
CA PRO A 267 -14.98 -0.22 -2.32
C PRO A 267 -16.22 0.57 -1.90
N VAL A 268 -17.01 0.99 -2.89
CA VAL A 268 -18.27 1.71 -2.70
C VAL A 268 -19.37 0.90 -3.36
N LEU A 269 -20.41 0.57 -2.61
CA LEU A 269 -21.57 -0.12 -3.17
C LEU A 269 -22.38 0.88 -4.01
N TRP A 270 -22.74 0.51 -5.22
CA TRP A 270 -23.57 1.31 -6.11
C TRP A 270 -24.85 0.56 -6.45
N LYS A 271 -25.99 1.22 -6.24
CA LYS A 271 -27.32 0.63 -6.46
C LYS A 271 -28.34 1.71 -6.84
N TYR A 272 -29.03 1.52 -7.97
CA TYR A 272 -30.04 2.46 -8.49
C TYR A 272 -29.57 3.92 -8.47
N ASP A 273 -28.39 4.19 -9.06
CA ASP A 273 -27.75 5.52 -9.09
C ASP A 273 -27.36 6.12 -7.73
N ASN A 274 -27.36 5.33 -6.65
CA ASN A 274 -26.91 5.77 -5.33
C ASN A 274 -25.60 5.11 -4.94
N TYR A 275 -24.67 5.91 -4.41
CA TYR A 275 -23.50 5.41 -3.69
C TYR A 275 -23.89 5.13 -2.25
N LEU A 276 -23.56 3.93 -1.77
CA LEU A 276 -23.87 3.45 -0.44
C LEU A 276 -22.56 3.09 0.27
N LEU A 277 -22.38 3.66 1.46
CA LEU A 277 -21.29 3.31 2.38
C LEU A 277 -21.86 2.82 3.71
N PRO A 278 -21.22 1.84 4.35
CA PRO A 278 -21.65 1.40 5.67
C PRO A 278 -21.35 2.46 6.72
N GLN A 279 -22.25 2.67 7.66
CA GLN A 279 -22.03 3.51 8.83
C GLN A 279 -22.53 2.78 10.06
N ARG A 280 -22.16 3.24 11.24
CA ARG A 280 -22.87 2.87 12.47
C ARG A 280 -24.30 3.38 12.38
N THR A 281 -25.26 2.61 12.88
CA THR A 281 -26.66 3.05 12.94
C THR A 281 -26.79 4.33 13.75
N ALA A 282 -27.69 5.23 13.34
CA ALA A 282 -27.90 6.50 14.03
C ALA A 282 -28.41 6.37 15.49
N ASP A 283 -29.00 5.23 15.84
CA ASP A 283 -29.42 4.89 17.20
C ASP A 283 -28.29 4.30 18.06
N GLU A 284 -27.10 4.10 17.47
CA GLU A 284 -25.94 3.51 18.10
C GLU A 284 -26.26 2.16 18.77
N SER A 285 -27.20 1.39 18.19
CA SER A 285 -27.54 0.08 18.71
C SER A 285 -26.34 -0.86 18.68
N VAL A 286 -26.20 -1.65 19.75
CA VAL A 286 -25.05 -2.53 19.97
C VAL A 286 -25.47 -3.99 19.92
N LYS A 287 -24.65 -4.82 19.28
CA LYS A 287 -24.79 -6.27 19.23
C LYS A 287 -23.67 -6.92 20.04
N SER A 288 -24.06 -7.77 20.99
CA SER A 288 -23.13 -8.67 21.68
C SER A 288 -23.22 -10.07 21.09
N ILE A 289 -22.09 -10.65 20.71
CA ILE A 289 -22.01 -12.03 20.23
C ILE A 289 -22.03 -12.96 21.46
N PRO A 290 -23.06 -13.83 21.61
CA PRO A 290 -23.21 -14.66 22.80
C PRO A 290 -21.98 -15.52 23.10
N ASN A 291 -21.63 -15.66 24.39
CA ASN A 291 -20.50 -16.46 24.90
C ASN A 291 -19.09 -16.01 24.46
N LYS A 292 -18.93 -14.86 23.78
CA LYS A 292 -17.65 -14.45 23.18
C LYS A 292 -17.16 -13.06 23.57
N SER A 293 -17.89 -12.33 24.42
CA SER A 293 -17.54 -10.98 24.91
C SER A 293 -17.24 -9.94 23.82
N ILE A 294 -17.61 -10.21 22.56
CA ILE A 294 -17.45 -9.28 21.44
C ILE A 294 -18.69 -8.39 21.39
N THR A 295 -18.46 -7.09 21.38
CA THR A 295 -19.50 -6.06 21.39
C THR A 295 -19.17 -5.02 20.33
N LEU A 296 -20.08 -4.82 19.38
CA LEU A 296 -19.92 -3.93 18.22
C LEU A 296 -21.21 -3.13 17.98
N TYR A 297 -21.08 -1.94 17.41
CA TYR A 297 -22.24 -1.20 16.88
C TYR A 297 -22.86 -1.92 15.69
N CYS A 298 -24.16 -1.76 15.48
CA CYS A 298 -24.84 -2.22 14.26
C CYS A 298 -24.46 -1.31 13.08
N ALA A 299 -24.37 -1.91 11.89
CA ALA A 299 -24.16 -1.19 10.64
C ALA A 299 -25.49 -0.84 9.95
N GLU A 300 -25.48 0.23 9.15
CA GLU A 300 -26.48 0.52 8.13
C GLU A 300 -25.81 0.98 6.82
N LEU A 301 -26.47 0.76 5.68
CA LEU A 301 -26.03 1.32 4.40
C LEU A 301 -26.66 2.68 4.17
N SER A 302 -25.81 3.70 4.15
CA SER A 302 -26.23 5.09 4.02
C SER A 302 -25.88 5.66 2.66
N LYS A 303 -26.77 6.51 2.13
CA LYS A 303 -26.53 7.24 0.89
C LYS A 303 -25.42 8.26 1.08
N THR A 304 -24.44 8.21 0.19
CA THR A 304 -23.27 9.09 0.17
C THR A 304 -23.34 10.03 -1.02
N GLU A 305 -23.16 11.33 -0.77
CA GLU A 305 -23.03 12.32 -1.82
C GLU A 305 -21.55 12.51 -2.14
N LEU A 306 -21.20 12.59 -3.43
CA LEU A 306 -19.86 12.97 -3.83
C LEU A 306 -19.69 14.49 -3.66
N LYS A 307 -18.56 14.94 -3.11
CA LYS A 307 -18.24 16.37 -2.99
C LYS A 307 -17.05 16.65 -3.90
N ILE A 308 -17.31 17.16 -5.10
CA ILE A 308 -16.22 17.49 -6.02
C ILE A 308 -15.66 18.86 -5.67
N ASP A 309 -14.34 18.96 -5.60
CA ASP A 309 -13.66 20.25 -5.41
C ASP A 309 -13.64 21.11 -6.70
N LYS A 310 -13.93 20.55 -7.90
CA LYS A 310 -14.07 21.28 -9.20
C LYS A 310 -15.00 20.56 -10.19
N GLN A 311 -15.59 21.27 -11.16
CA GLN A 311 -16.58 20.79 -12.15
C GLN A 311 -16.06 19.79 -13.23
N SER A 312 -15.31 18.76 -12.87
CA SER A 312 -14.96 17.67 -13.80
C SER A 312 -15.84 16.43 -13.55
N ASP A 313 -16.07 15.64 -14.60
CA ASP A 313 -17.03 14.54 -14.63
C ASP A 313 -16.86 13.53 -13.48
N TRP A 314 -17.98 13.19 -12.85
CA TRP A 314 -18.10 12.33 -11.67
C TRP A 314 -17.54 10.92 -11.85
N GLU A 315 -17.46 10.44 -13.09
CA GLU A 315 -17.07 9.06 -13.44
C GLU A 315 -15.59 8.76 -13.21
N ASP A 316 -14.73 9.80 -13.17
CA ASP A 316 -13.28 9.62 -13.00
C ASP A 316 -12.86 9.32 -11.55
N HIS A 317 -13.77 9.49 -10.59
CA HIS A 317 -13.47 9.36 -9.14
C HIS A 317 -13.96 8.07 -8.51
N LEU A 318 -15.09 7.55 -8.98
CA LEU A 318 -15.65 6.26 -8.60
C LEU A 318 -15.94 5.49 -9.88
N PHE A 319 -15.05 4.57 -10.24
CA PHE A 319 -15.13 3.81 -11.48
C PHE A 319 -15.65 2.40 -11.22
N PHE A 320 -16.33 1.83 -12.22
CA PHE A 320 -16.74 0.43 -12.18
C PHE A 320 -15.51 -0.48 -12.20
N VAL A 321 -15.59 -1.58 -11.45
CA VAL A 321 -14.54 -2.61 -11.44
C VAL A 321 -15.11 -3.95 -11.93
N PRO A 322 -14.37 -4.71 -12.75
CA PRO A 322 -13.05 -4.37 -13.30
C PRO A 322 -13.10 -3.29 -14.39
N ILE A 323 -12.09 -2.42 -14.44
CA ILE A 323 -11.85 -1.54 -15.61
C ILE A 323 -11.19 -2.34 -16.74
N GLU A 324 -11.47 -1.98 -17.99
CA GLU A 324 -10.84 -2.60 -19.15
C GLU A 324 -9.32 -2.38 -19.13
N ALA A 325 -8.54 -3.44 -19.35
CA ALA A 325 -7.08 -3.38 -19.40
C ALA A 325 -6.57 -2.90 -20.77
N SER A 326 -6.82 -1.63 -21.06
CA SER A 326 -6.29 -0.87 -22.20
C SER A 326 -5.05 -0.06 -21.80
N TYR A 327 -4.28 0.41 -22.78
CA TYR A 327 -3.14 1.30 -22.53
C TYR A 327 -3.55 2.59 -21.83
N LYS A 328 -4.64 3.22 -22.29
CA LYS A 328 -5.15 4.45 -21.68
C LYS A 328 -5.50 4.26 -20.20
N ASN A 329 -6.23 3.20 -19.87
CA ASN A 329 -6.66 2.93 -18.51
C ASN A 329 -5.49 2.58 -17.59
N TYR A 330 -4.51 1.80 -18.08
CA TYR A 330 -3.28 1.51 -17.33
C TYR A 330 -2.48 2.78 -17.00
N LEU A 331 -2.25 3.66 -17.98
CA LEU A 331 -1.50 4.91 -17.76
C LEU A 331 -2.23 5.87 -16.81
N THR A 332 -3.55 5.97 -16.95
CA THR A 332 -4.38 6.77 -16.03
C THR A 332 -4.29 6.21 -14.61
N GLN A 333 -4.36 4.89 -14.47
CA GLN A 333 -4.26 4.24 -13.17
C GLN A 333 -2.88 4.34 -12.54
N LEU A 334 -1.82 4.28 -13.35
CA LEU A 334 -0.45 4.53 -12.93
C LEU A 334 -0.30 5.96 -12.38
N HIS A 335 -0.84 6.97 -13.10
CA HIS A 335 -0.85 8.34 -12.62
C HIS A 335 -1.59 8.48 -11.28
N ASN A 336 -2.81 7.94 -11.17
CA ASN A 336 -3.60 7.99 -9.93
C ASN A 336 -2.90 7.31 -8.75
N THR A 337 -2.09 6.29 -9.03
CA THR A 337 -1.32 5.57 -8.01
C THR A 337 -0.07 6.35 -7.58
N LEU A 338 0.57 7.06 -8.50
CA LEU A 338 1.71 7.93 -8.21
C LEU A 338 1.31 9.18 -7.42
N LYS A 339 0.15 9.78 -7.74
CA LYS A 339 -0.25 11.13 -7.32
C LYS A 339 -1.35 11.13 -6.26
N HIS A 340 -1.35 12.15 -5.40
CA HIS A 340 -2.42 12.33 -4.40
C HIS A 340 -3.78 12.63 -5.03
N PHE A 341 -3.78 13.28 -6.20
CA PHE A 341 -5.00 13.71 -6.88
C PHE A 341 -5.03 13.25 -8.35
N PRO A 342 -6.22 13.23 -8.99
CA PRO A 342 -6.34 12.82 -10.39
C PRO A 342 -5.63 13.74 -11.38
N PRO A 343 -5.49 13.34 -12.67
CA PRO A 343 -4.67 14.04 -13.67
C PRO A 343 -5.11 15.47 -13.99
N TYR A 344 -6.37 15.82 -13.74
CA TYR A 344 -6.88 17.18 -14.01
C TYR A 344 -6.44 18.21 -12.95
N VAL A 345 -5.90 17.77 -11.79
CA VAL A 345 -5.38 18.69 -10.77
C VAL A 345 -4.02 19.24 -11.22
N PRO A 346 -3.83 20.58 -11.21
CA PRO A 346 -2.59 21.21 -11.65
C PRO A 346 -1.35 20.64 -10.96
N LEU A 347 -0.25 20.59 -11.70
CA LEU A 347 1.00 19.98 -11.25
C LEU A 347 1.65 20.68 -10.06
N SER A 348 1.42 21.99 -9.91
CA SER A 348 1.83 22.75 -8.73
C SER A 348 1.18 22.25 -7.44
N ASP A 349 0.01 21.63 -7.58
CA ASP A 349 -0.88 21.25 -6.48
C ASP A 349 -0.97 19.71 -6.34
N ASN A 350 -0.37 18.96 -7.27
CA ASN A 350 -0.48 17.49 -7.36
C ASN A 350 0.87 16.79 -7.15
N GLU A 351 1.21 16.62 -5.87
CA GLU A 351 2.42 15.92 -5.46
C GLU A 351 2.30 14.40 -5.54
N ASN A 352 3.46 13.74 -5.67
CA ASN A 352 3.54 12.29 -5.55
C ASN A 352 3.29 11.86 -4.11
N HIS A 353 2.69 10.69 -3.92
CA HIS A 353 2.50 10.10 -2.59
C HIS A 353 3.83 9.94 -1.87
N TYR A 354 3.88 10.32 -0.60
CA TYR A 354 5.03 10.03 0.25
C TYR A 354 5.18 8.52 0.47
N PHE A 355 6.39 8.09 0.79
CA PHE A 355 6.57 6.76 1.35
C PHE A 355 5.97 6.68 2.75
N ALA A 356 5.23 5.61 3.04
CA ALA A 356 4.90 5.20 4.40
C ALA A 356 4.78 3.69 4.46
N TRP A 357 5.43 3.08 5.46
CA TRP A 357 5.25 1.67 5.75
C TRP A 357 3.77 1.39 6.06
N GLY A 358 3.19 0.36 5.45
CA GLY A 358 1.82 -0.03 5.80
C GLY A 358 0.72 0.94 5.31
N GLU A 359 0.97 1.81 4.33
CA GLU A 359 -0.01 2.87 3.94
C GLU A 359 -0.34 3.83 5.11
N GLY A 360 0.64 4.02 6.00
CA GLY A 360 0.51 4.86 7.19
C GLY A 360 0.31 6.34 6.90
N LEU A 361 -0.13 7.07 7.92
CA LEU A 361 -0.37 8.52 7.86
C LEU A 361 0.96 9.29 7.79
N VAL A 362 1.00 10.26 6.87
CA VAL A 362 2.08 11.23 6.67
C VAL A 362 1.47 12.62 6.79
N GLY A 363 1.52 13.18 8.01
CA GLY A 363 0.79 14.42 8.32
C GLY A 363 -0.71 14.18 8.58
N PRO A 364 -1.53 15.26 8.65
CA PRO A 364 -2.92 15.16 9.10
C PRO A 364 -3.86 14.46 8.11
N ASP A 365 -3.62 14.60 6.79
CA ASP A 365 -4.61 14.23 5.77
C ASP A 365 -4.06 13.36 4.61
N TYR A 366 -2.79 12.95 4.69
CA TYR A 366 -2.13 12.19 3.62
C TYR A 366 -1.72 10.82 4.11
N ARG A 367 -2.00 9.80 3.30
CA ARG A 367 -1.46 8.45 3.47
C ARG A 367 -0.33 8.25 2.47
N GLY A 368 0.77 7.68 2.96
CA GLY A 368 1.87 7.30 2.11
C GLY A 368 1.62 5.95 1.41
N ARG A 369 2.56 5.51 0.59
CA ARG A 369 2.52 4.19 -0.05
C ARG A 369 3.86 3.52 0.08
N ASP A 370 3.89 2.28 0.53
CA ASP A 370 5.06 1.43 0.34
C ASP A 370 5.01 0.72 -1.03
N VAL A 371 6.08 -0.02 -1.34
CA VAL A 371 6.28 -0.75 -2.60
C VAL A 371 5.07 -1.61 -2.95
N SER A 372 4.58 -2.39 -1.99
CA SER A 372 3.54 -3.38 -2.24
C SER A 372 2.14 -2.77 -2.26
N THR A 373 1.90 -1.69 -1.51
CA THR A 373 0.70 -0.86 -1.63
C THR A 373 0.61 -0.22 -3.00
N PHE A 374 1.73 0.34 -3.49
CA PHE A 374 1.78 0.94 -4.83
C PHE A 374 1.33 -0.06 -5.91
N ILE A 375 1.92 -1.26 -5.91
CA ILE A 375 1.59 -2.29 -6.91
C ILE A 375 0.16 -2.82 -6.73
N LEU A 376 -0.29 -3.03 -5.49
CA LEU A 376 -1.66 -3.43 -5.20
C LEU A 376 -2.65 -2.40 -5.78
N LYS A 377 -2.49 -1.12 -5.48
CA LYS A 377 -3.40 -0.06 -5.91
C LYS A 377 -3.36 0.19 -7.43
N LEU A 378 -2.24 -0.10 -8.08
CA LEU A 378 -2.13 -0.07 -9.55
C LEU A 378 -2.97 -1.18 -10.21
N VAL A 379 -2.91 -2.39 -9.66
CA VAL A 379 -3.50 -3.59 -10.27
C VAL A 379 -4.97 -3.80 -9.87
N GLN A 380 -5.34 -3.40 -8.66
CA GLN A 380 -6.64 -3.66 -8.05
C GLN A 380 -7.85 -3.26 -8.92
N PRO A 381 -7.88 -2.08 -9.58
CA PRO A 381 -8.99 -1.69 -10.47
C PRO A 381 -9.27 -2.64 -11.62
N PHE A 382 -8.27 -3.39 -12.07
CA PHE A 382 -8.42 -4.35 -13.17
C PHE A 382 -9.06 -5.68 -12.74
N GLY A 383 -9.51 -5.79 -11.47
CA GLY A 383 -10.23 -6.95 -10.96
C GLY A 383 -9.36 -7.98 -10.22
N LEU A 384 -8.11 -7.63 -9.91
CA LEU A 384 -7.17 -8.52 -9.21
C LEU A 384 -6.75 -7.94 -7.86
N TRP A 385 -7.17 -8.59 -6.78
CA TRP A 385 -6.69 -8.31 -5.44
C TRP A 385 -5.39 -9.07 -5.17
N LEU A 386 -4.33 -8.32 -4.91
CA LEU A 386 -3.01 -8.89 -4.60
C LEU A 386 -2.82 -9.10 -3.09
N PRO A 387 -2.03 -10.10 -2.66
CA PRO A 387 -1.53 -10.19 -1.29
C PRO A 387 -0.84 -8.89 -0.86
N ARG A 388 -0.80 -8.60 0.45
CA ARG A 388 -0.21 -7.35 0.94
C ARG A 388 1.31 -7.30 0.87
N CYS A 389 1.99 -8.44 1.01
CA CYS A 389 3.45 -8.51 1.07
C CYS A 389 4.07 -8.63 -0.34
N SER A 390 5.10 -7.82 -0.63
CA SER A 390 5.74 -7.80 -1.96
C SER A 390 6.27 -9.16 -2.43
N GLY A 391 6.77 -10.00 -1.51
CA GLY A 391 7.27 -11.33 -1.85
C GLY A 391 6.18 -12.24 -2.42
N ASP A 392 4.98 -12.19 -1.86
CA ASP A 392 3.85 -13.00 -2.32
C ASP A 392 3.19 -12.39 -3.57
N GLN A 393 3.24 -11.07 -3.72
CA GLN A 393 2.88 -10.39 -4.96
C GLN A 393 3.76 -10.85 -6.13
N ILE A 394 5.09 -10.88 -5.94
CA ILE A 394 6.05 -11.38 -6.94
C ILE A 394 5.74 -12.83 -7.30
N LYS A 395 5.57 -13.72 -6.31
CA LYS A 395 5.22 -15.13 -6.56
C LYS A 395 3.94 -15.24 -7.38
N LYS A 396 2.89 -14.48 -7.02
CA LYS A 396 1.62 -14.48 -7.76
C LYS A 396 1.79 -13.99 -9.19
N GLY A 397 2.54 -12.90 -9.40
CA GLY A 397 2.85 -12.40 -10.73
C GLY A 397 3.63 -13.40 -11.58
N CYS A 398 4.64 -14.06 -11.02
CA CYS A 398 5.39 -15.12 -11.70
C CYS A 398 4.51 -16.34 -12.04
N ASN A 399 3.57 -16.71 -11.17
CA ASN A 399 2.63 -17.80 -11.41
C ASN A 399 1.62 -17.46 -12.52
N ILE A 400 1.19 -16.20 -12.59
CA ILE A 400 0.29 -15.71 -13.66
C ILE A 400 1.04 -15.66 -15.00
N ARG A 401 2.19 -14.96 -15.02
CA ARG A 401 3.02 -14.81 -16.21
C ARG A 401 4.42 -14.35 -15.84
N LYS A 402 5.34 -15.31 -15.72
CA LYS A 402 6.78 -15.03 -15.75
C LYS A 402 7.22 -14.71 -17.18
N ILE A 403 7.99 -13.63 -17.35
CA ILE A 403 8.44 -13.15 -18.66
C ILE A 403 9.88 -13.60 -18.89
N ALA A 404 10.78 -13.27 -17.98
CA ALA A 404 12.18 -13.60 -18.08
C ALA A 404 12.85 -13.54 -16.71
N ASP A 405 13.91 -14.32 -16.53
CA ASP A 405 14.80 -14.25 -15.38
C ASP A 405 16.25 -14.11 -15.84
N MET A 406 17.02 -13.38 -15.06
CA MET A 406 18.46 -13.27 -15.22
C MET A 406 19.15 -13.46 -13.88
N PRO A 407 20.08 -14.43 -13.76
CA PRO A 407 20.87 -14.57 -12.55
C PRO A 407 21.79 -13.36 -12.34
N ALA A 408 22.25 -13.19 -11.11
CA ALA A 408 23.30 -12.25 -10.73
C ALA A 408 24.57 -12.47 -11.58
N ASP A 409 24.86 -11.54 -12.50
CA ASP A 409 26.00 -11.63 -13.44
C ASP A 409 26.77 -10.30 -13.51
N SER A 410 26.81 -9.62 -14.66
CA SER A 410 27.39 -8.27 -14.78
C SER A 410 26.33 -7.17 -14.78
N VAL A 411 26.73 -5.97 -14.40
CA VAL A 411 25.87 -4.78 -14.43
C VAL A 411 25.42 -4.44 -15.84
N ASP A 412 26.29 -4.58 -16.84
CA ASP A 412 25.97 -4.28 -18.23
C ASP A 412 24.95 -5.28 -18.78
N ASP A 413 25.13 -6.57 -18.49
CA ASP A 413 24.18 -7.60 -18.94
C ASP A 413 22.81 -7.43 -18.25
N HIS A 414 22.79 -7.08 -16.95
CA HIS A 414 21.55 -6.72 -16.24
C HIS A 414 20.89 -5.50 -16.84
N PHE A 415 21.66 -4.47 -17.18
CA PHE A 415 21.12 -3.27 -17.79
C PHE A 415 20.51 -3.55 -19.16
N GLU A 416 21.20 -4.30 -20.02
CA GLU A 416 20.67 -4.74 -21.31
C GLU A 416 19.40 -5.60 -21.16
N PHE A 417 19.38 -6.47 -20.16
CA PHE A 417 18.20 -7.28 -19.83
C PHE A 417 17.01 -6.41 -19.40
N VAL A 418 17.25 -5.38 -18.58
CA VAL A 418 16.21 -4.41 -18.21
C VAL A 418 15.75 -3.64 -19.44
N VAL A 419 16.65 -3.15 -20.29
CA VAL A 419 16.31 -2.45 -21.54
C VAL A 419 15.43 -3.33 -22.45
N LYS A 420 15.72 -4.63 -22.51
CA LYS A 420 14.98 -5.58 -23.34
C LYS A 420 13.57 -5.87 -22.83
N HIS A 421 13.39 -5.96 -21.51
CA HIS A 421 12.14 -6.47 -20.91
C HIS A 421 11.29 -5.41 -20.20
N CYS A 422 11.82 -4.20 -19.99
CA CYS A 422 11.07 -3.07 -19.43
C CYS A 422 10.09 -2.50 -20.47
N GLN A 423 8.90 -3.10 -20.49
CA GLN A 423 7.78 -2.73 -21.35
C GLN A 423 6.54 -2.43 -20.51
N LEU A 424 5.65 -1.60 -21.04
CA LEU A 424 4.40 -1.26 -20.36
C LEU A 424 3.60 -2.54 -19.99
N GLY A 425 3.12 -2.59 -18.74
CA GLY A 425 2.37 -3.74 -18.22
C GLY A 425 3.25 -4.86 -17.64
N ASN A 426 4.57 -4.80 -17.82
CA ASN A 426 5.51 -5.67 -17.13
C ASN A 426 5.89 -5.11 -15.76
N PHE A 427 6.38 -5.99 -14.91
CA PHE A 427 6.86 -5.70 -13.56
C PHE A 427 8.24 -6.32 -13.40
N MET A 428 9.10 -5.63 -12.65
CA MET A 428 10.47 -6.02 -12.40
C MET A 428 10.70 -6.19 -10.90
N THR A 429 11.55 -7.15 -10.54
CA THR A 429 12.07 -7.29 -9.19
C THR A 429 13.52 -7.75 -9.20
N ALA A 430 14.29 -7.25 -8.23
CA ALA A 430 15.63 -7.72 -7.88
C ALA A 430 15.63 -8.49 -6.54
N GLY A 431 14.49 -9.07 -6.15
CA GLY A 431 14.28 -9.75 -4.86
C GLY A 431 13.12 -9.18 -4.03
N SER A 432 12.84 -9.80 -2.88
CA SER A 432 11.76 -9.35 -2.00
C SER A 432 11.90 -7.87 -1.62
N GLY A 433 10.83 -7.09 -1.77
CA GLY A 433 10.80 -5.66 -1.42
C GLY A 433 11.18 -4.71 -2.56
N SER A 434 11.49 -5.19 -3.76
CA SER A 434 11.96 -4.37 -4.90
C SER A 434 11.02 -4.39 -6.12
N ASN A 435 9.72 -4.57 -5.88
CA ASN A 435 8.73 -4.69 -6.95
C ASN A 435 8.46 -3.33 -7.64
N ALA A 436 8.64 -3.25 -8.95
CA ALA A 436 8.43 -2.02 -9.72
C ALA A 436 7.64 -2.26 -11.00
N ALA A 437 6.78 -1.30 -11.38
CA ALA A 437 6.06 -1.32 -12.64
C ALA A 437 6.94 -0.74 -13.76
N CYS A 438 6.99 -1.40 -14.91
CA CYS A 438 7.74 -0.94 -16.07
C CYS A 438 6.90 0.03 -16.89
N LEU A 439 7.47 1.19 -17.23
CA LEU A 439 6.83 2.14 -18.12
C LEU A 439 7.36 2.03 -19.56
N GLY A 440 8.62 1.62 -19.73
CA GLY A 440 9.28 1.54 -21.02
C GLY A 440 10.76 1.87 -20.96
N CYS A 441 11.35 2.05 -22.15
CA CYS A 441 12.69 2.60 -22.30
C CYS A 441 12.64 3.78 -23.28
N VAL A 442 13.38 4.85 -22.99
CA VAL A 442 13.48 6.02 -23.86
C VAL A 442 14.89 6.26 -24.38
N SER A 443 15.04 6.92 -25.51
CA SER A 443 16.34 7.43 -25.96
C SER A 443 16.86 8.55 -25.04
N MET A 444 18.18 8.78 -25.04
CA MET A 444 18.78 9.91 -24.32
C MET A 444 18.26 11.28 -24.81
N ALA A 445 17.95 11.41 -26.10
CA ALA A 445 17.38 12.64 -26.68
C ALA A 445 15.98 12.92 -26.13
N THR A 446 15.16 11.88 -26.02
CA THR A 446 13.82 11.98 -25.44
C THR A 446 13.86 12.22 -23.95
N LEU A 447 14.78 11.54 -23.23
CA LEU A 447 15.01 11.83 -21.81
C LEU A 447 15.36 13.32 -21.61
N ALA A 448 16.23 13.90 -22.43
CA ALA A 448 16.60 15.32 -22.33
C ALA A 448 15.43 16.27 -22.64
N THR A 449 14.50 15.84 -23.50
CA THR A 449 13.29 16.61 -23.81
C THR A 449 12.27 16.54 -22.68
N LEU A 450 12.13 15.38 -22.05
CA LEU A 450 11.22 15.18 -20.92
C LEU A 450 11.77 15.84 -19.64
N ASP A 451 13.06 15.66 -19.35
CA ASP A 451 13.73 16.22 -18.18
C ASP A 451 15.25 16.32 -18.44
N SER A 452 15.74 17.54 -18.72
CA SER A 452 17.15 17.78 -19.04
C SER A 452 18.09 17.40 -17.90
N GLU A 453 17.65 17.56 -16.66
CA GLU A 453 18.44 17.22 -15.48
C GLU A 453 18.62 15.71 -15.33
N ALA A 454 17.58 14.93 -15.66
CA ALA A 454 17.67 13.47 -15.72
C ALA A 454 18.68 13.00 -16.78
N ALA A 455 18.70 13.65 -17.94
CA ALA A 455 19.65 13.34 -19.01
C ALA A 455 21.10 13.72 -18.65
N ASP A 456 21.30 14.85 -17.98
CA ASP A 456 22.62 15.28 -17.50
C ASP A 456 23.16 14.30 -16.44
N ASP A 457 22.33 13.90 -15.46
CA ASP A 457 22.71 12.92 -14.45
C ASP A 457 22.98 11.54 -15.10
N ALA A 458 22.16 11.10 -16.06
CA ALA A 458 22.37 9.85 -16.80
C ALA A 458 23.77 9.75 -17.45
N LYS A 459 24.26 10.86 -18.02
CA LYS A 459 25.60 10.94 -18.63
C LYS A 459 26.71 11.11 -17.60
N ALA A 460 26.55 12.08 -16.71
CA ALA A 460 27.62 12.49 -15.80
C ALA A 460 27.96 11.44 -14.75
N ILE A 461 26.95 10.69 -14.30
CA ILE A 461 27.08 9.74 -13.18
C ILE A 461 26.42 8.38 -13.45
N GLY A 462 25.44 8.32 -14.36
CA GLY A 462 24.68 7.12 -14.67
C GLY A 462 25.37 6.12 -15.59
N GLY A 463 26.51 6.50 -16.18
CA GLY A 463 27.29 5.64 -17.07
C GLY A 463 26.63 5.42 -18.43
N LEU A 464 25.75 6.33 -18.85
CA LEU A 464 25.02 6.25 -20.12
C LEU A 464 25.65 7.12 -21.20
N THR A 465 25.58 6.64 -22.43
CA THR A 465 26.02 7.29 -23.66
C THR A 465 24.81 7.72 -24.49
N ASP A 466 25.01 8.56 -25.50
CA ASP A 466 23.92 9.03 -26.37
C ASP A 466 23.19 7.91 -27.14
N ASN A 467 23.83 6.75 -27.28
CA ASN A 467 23.26 5.58 -27.96
C ASN A 467 22.47 4.65 -27.02
N ASP A 468 22.60 4.85 -25.70
CA ASP A 468 21.90 4.02 -24.73
C ASP A 468 20.41 4.35 -24.70
N LYS A 469 19.59 3.33 -24.41
CA LYS A 469 18.21 3.50 -23.99
C LYS A 469 18.15 3.51 -22.47
N VAL A 470 17.27 4.33 -21.90
CA VAL A 470 17.09 4.50 -20.46
C VAL A 470 15.78 3.87 -20.04
N PRO A 471 15.80 2.74 -19.28
CA PRO A 471 14.60 2.15 -18.72
C PRO A 471 13.98 3.06 -17.65
N LEU A 472 12.66 3.13 -17.62
CA LEU A 472 11.89 3.93 -16.68
C LEU A 472 10.96 3.01 -15.84
N LEU A 473 11.16 3.04 -14.53
CA LEU A 473 10.43 2.22 -13.56
C LEU A 473 9.60 3.11 -12.64
N ALA A 474 8.34 2.73 -12.40
CA ALA A 474 7.43 3.40 -11.48
C ALA A 474 7.22 2.57 -10.21
N PHE A 475 7.51 3.13 -9.04
CA PHE A 475 7.39 2.45 -7.75
C PHE A 475 7.50 3.42 -6.58
N SER A 476 7.28 2.91 -5.37
CA SER A 476 7.60 3.61 -4.11
C SER A 476 8.92 3.06 -3.55
N PRO A 477 10.05 3.75 -3.66
CA PRO A 477 11.34 3.13 -3.41
C PRO A 477 11.59 2.82 -1.93
N VAL A 478 11.88 1.54 -1.68
CA VAL A 478 12.78 1.11 -0.62
C VAL A 478 13.95 0.44 -1.32
N GLY A 479 15.04 1.18 -1.51
CA GLY A 479 16.26 0.59 -2.01
C GLY A 479 16.97 -0.20 -0.90
N LEU A 480 17.81 -1.14 -1.28
CA LEU A 480 18.75 -1.82 -0.38
C LEU A 480 20.12 -1.49 -0.90
N ARG A 481 20.89 -0.69 -0.17
CA ARG A 481 22.32 -0.52 -0.40
C ARG A 481 23.08 -1.49 0.49
N THR A 482 23.97 -2.28 -0.07
CA THR A 482 24.99 -2.97 0.75
C THR A 482 25.99 -1.92 1.24
N ILE A 483 26.07 -1.68 2.54
CA ILE A 483 27.17 -0.93 3.13
C ILE A 483 28.38 -1.85 3.13
N GLU A 484 29.45 -1.42 2.46
CA GLU A 484 30.75 -2.08 2.53
C GLU A 484 31.20 -2.22 3.98
N LYS A 485 31.71 -3.40 4.30
CA LYS A 485 32.30 -3.84 5.57
C LYS A 485 32.64 -2.70 6.54
N ASN A 486 31.94 -2.69 7.67
CA ASN A 486 32.46 -2.00 8.84
C ASN A 486 33.75 -2.73 9.25
N GLU A 487 34.88 -2.04 9.43
CA GLU A 487 36.19 -2.69 9.70
C GLU A 487 36.17 -3.60 10.94
N GLU A 488 35.20 -3.43 11.83
CA GLU A 488 34.97 -4.24 13.03
C GLU A 488 34.00 -5.42 12.83
N SER A 489 33.08 -5.36 11.86
CA SER A 489 32.14 -6.44 11.57
C SER A 489 32.36 -6.94 10.14
N LYS A 490 32.99 -8.12 9.99
CA LYS A 490 33.26 -8.79 8.71
C LYS A 490 31.99 -9.20 7.92
N GLU A 491 30.83 -8.70 8.27
CA GLU A 491 29.55 -8.96 7.62
C GLU A 491 29.14 -7.76 6.77
N ASP A 492 28.79 -8.03 5.52
CA ASP A 492 28.18 -7.05 4.63
C ASP A 492 26.79 -6.69 5.17
N LYS A 493 26.59 -5.44 5.59
CA LYS A 493 25.26 -4.99 6.06
C LYS A 493 24.48 -4.41 4.90
N SER A 494 23.44 -5.10 4.48
CA SER A 494 22.42 -4.53 3.61
C SER A 494 21.60 -3.49 4.39
N VAL A 495 21.70 -2.23 3.99
CA VAL A 495 20.93 -1.10 4.52
C VAL A 495 19.81 -0.75 3.56
N TRP A 496 18.58 -0.81 4.05
CA TRP A 496 17.44 -0.30 3.32
C TRP A 496 17.53 1.24 3.30
N TYR A 497 17.37 1.88 2.15
CA TYR A 497 17.15 3.31 2.07
C TYR A 497 15.76 3.56 1.50
N ILE A 498 14.97 4.38 2.18
CA ILE A 498 13.63 4.73 1.78
C ILE A 498 13.73 6.04 1.02
N THR A 499 13.27 6.10 -0.22
CA THR A 499 13.12 7.43 -0.86
C THR A 499 11.78 8.04 -0.42
N GLY A 500 11.72 9.35 -0.37
CA GLY A 500 10.58 10.04 0.24
C GLY A 500 9.23 9.91 -0.49
N LYS A 501 9.18 9.50 -1.77
CA LYS A 501 7.94 9.53 -2.57
C LYS A 501 7.85 8.39 -3.60
N THR A 502 6.64 7.99 -3.98
CA THR A 502 6.36 7.25 -5.21
C THR A 502 6.86 8.08 -6.40
N ALA A 503 7.45 7.47 -7.42
CA ALA A 503 7.84 8.21 -8.63
C ALA A 503 8.16 7.28 -9.80
N ILE A 504 8.37 7.89 -10.96
CA ILE A 504 9.10 7.28 -12.06
C ILE A 504 10.58 7.62 -11.94
N TYR A 505 11.41 6.59 -11.96
CA TYR A 505 12.85 6.66 -11.84
C TYR A 505 13.51 6.05 -13.09
N PRO A 506 14.52 6.75 -13.66
CA PRO A 506 15.38 6.15 -14.65
C PRO A 506 16.36 5.16 -14.00
N VAL A 507 16.59 4.05 -14.70
CA VAL A 507 17.60 3.05 -14.33
C VAL A 507 18.93 3.42 -14.98
N PHE A 508 20.01 3.39 -14.22
CA PHE A 508 21.37 3.72 -14.66
C PHE A 508 22.32 2.52 -14.50
N LYS A 509 23.42 2.49 -15.26
CA LYS A 509 24.47 1.47 -15.14
C LYS A 509 25.34 1.71 -13.91
N THR A 510 25.68 2.96 -13.62
CA THR A 510 26.59 3.32 -12.53
C THR A 510 25.99 4.36 -11.59
N GLY A 511 26.73 4.62 -10.51
CA GLY A 511 26.34 5.60 -9.52
C GLY A 511 25.19 5.12 -8.64
N TYR A 512 24.57 6.07 -7.97
CA TYR A 512 23.68 5.80 -6.84
C TYR A 512 22.31 5.22 -7.26
N LEU A 513 21.91 5.35 -8.53
CA LEU A 513 20.65 4.75 -9.08
C LEU A 513 20.86 3.37 -9.72
N ASN A 514 22.05 2.78 -9.61
CA ASN A 514 22.32 1.46 -10.20
C ASN A 514 21.74 0.29 -9.38
N SER A 515 21.06 0.55 -8.26
CA SER A 515 20.55 -0.47 -7.34
C SER A 515 19.60 -1.50 -7.98
N PHE A 516 19.06 -1.18 -9.16
CA PHE A 516 18.17 -2.04 -9.95
C PHE A 516 18.89 -3.02 -10.87
N VAL A 517 20.19 -2.83 -11.11
CA VAL A 517 21.01 -3.63 -12.03
C VAL A 517 22.33 -4.05 -11.37
N MET A 518 22.35 -4.14 -10.03
CA MET A 518 23.55 -4.57 -9.31
C MET A 518 23.81 -6.07 -9.50
N LYS A 519 25.08 -6.39 -9.72
CA LYS A 519 25.60 -7.75 -9.99
C LYS A 519 25.33 -8.81 -8.93
N ASP A 520 24.79 -8.47 -7.77
CA ASP A 520 24.59 -9.37 -6.63
C ASP A 520 23.15 -9.91 -6.52
N ARG A 521 22.28 -9.63 -7.51
CA ARG A 521 20.85 -9.97 -7.43
C ARG A 521 20.31 -10.59 -8.71
N ASN A 522 19.39 -11.53 -8.55
CA ASN A 522 18.65 -12.07 -9.68
C ASN A 522 17.57 -11.06 -10.07
N LEU A 523 17.48 -10.76 -11.36
CA LEU A 523 16.41 -9.95 -11.93
C LEU A 523 15.32 -10.85 -12.49
N THR A 524 14.09 -10.54 -12.15
CA THR A 524 12.91 -11.25 -12.66
C THR A 524 11.93 -10.25 -13.23
N PHE A 525 11.50 -10.48 -14.46
CA PHE A 525 10.37 -9.81 -15.10
C PHE A 525 9.15 -10.72 -15.11
N PHE A 526 8.01 -10.16 -14.77
CA PHE A 526 6.73 -10.85 -14.72
C PHE A 526 5.59 -9.88 -15.06
N SER A 527 4.37 -10.39 -15.17
CA SER A 527 3.19 -9.54 -15.34
C SER A 527 1.95 -10.15 -14.68
N TYR A 528 1.08 -9.28 -14.17
CA TYR A 528 -0.29 -9.65 -13.77
C TYR A 528 -1.26 -9.66 -14.96
N PHE A 529 -0.80 -9.22 -16.13
CA PHE A 529 -1.55 -9.04 -17.36
C PHE A 529 -1.08 -10.04 -18.43
N GLN A 530 -2.03 -10.62 -19.14
CA GLN A 530 -1.80 -11.50 -20.27
C GLN A 530 -2.25 -10.80 -21.56
N PRO A 531 -1.45 -10.81 -22.64
CA PRO A 531 -1.88 -10.24 -23.92
C PRO A 531 -3.11 -10.98 -24.44
N LEU A 532 -4.03 -10.25 -25.06
CA LEU A 532 -5.12 -10.88 -25.80
C LEU A 532 -4.54 -11.60 -27.03
N GLN A 533 -5.10 -12.77 -27.37
CA GLN A 533 -4.53 -13.74 -28.33
C GLN A 533 -4.19 -13.15 -29.71
N GLU A 534 -4.84 -12.06 -30.14
CA GLU A 534 -4.56 -11.40 -31.43
C GLU A 534 -3.20 -10.68 -31.48
N GLN A 535 -2.61 -10.31 -30.32
CA GLN A 535 -1.29 -9.68 -30.24
C GLN A 535 -0.15 -10.68 -29.98
N ALA A 536 -0.45 -11.89 -29.51
CA ALA A 536 0.56 -12.93 -29.27
C ALA A 536 1.18 -13.49 -30.57
N ALA A 537 0.51 -13.28 -31.71
CA ALA A 537 0.98 -13.69 -33.03
C ALA A 537 1.83 -12.62 -33.75
N ALA A 538 2.00 -11.43 -33.16
CA ALA A 538 2.64 -10.27 -33.80
C ALA A 538 3.96 -9.81 -33.14
N ASN A 539 4.38 -10.44 -32.03
CA ASN A 539 5.62 -10.12 -31.31
C ASN A 539 6.59 -11.30 -31.25
#